data_AF-A0A2C8ZVK4-F1
#
_entry.id   AF-A0A2C8ZVK4-F1
#
_cell.length_a   1.000
_cell.length_b   1.000
_cell.length_c   1.000
_cell.angle_alpha   90.00
_cell.angle_beta   90.00
_cell.angle_gamma   90.00
#
_symmetry.space_group_name_H-M   'P 1'
#
loop_
_entity.id
_entity.type
_entity.pdbx_description
1 polymer ?
#
loop_
_entity_poly.entity_id
_entity_poly.type
_entity_poly.pdbx_seq_one_letter_code
_entity_poly.pdbx_strand_id
1 'polypeptide(L)'
;MTERSSDKYASRLLLEGEWLPVTSTILFIHAPVEHCVETLVSGVRGVHVRREFGKPLVPETVSGSLPALLANLVPLDSSQDRRNLLLATADASWTAMFGSNWRGFDPHSAMSWFGAARIETVAISGIPNAYESALDKGFYGERKIESYEIPSEGEPVGQSLGVRMSEPRKWELVSPSASFRVGNVWNPAAKRITDRFTHDHLSEMANRYGLRPFDADFFAPEGSGVLVSRTDAPQPDESLISLAIARGER
;
A
#
# COMPACT_ATOMS: atom_id res chain seq x y z
N MET A 1 -15.14 10.68 27.54
CA MET A 1 -14.32 9.50 27.20
C MET A 1 -13.21 10.01 26.29
N THR A 2 -11.96 9.95 26.70
CA THR A 2 -10.84 10.52 25.93
C THR A 2 -10.55 9.59 24.75
N GLU A 3 -10.63 10.10 23.53
CA GLU A 3 -10.32 9.37 22.30
C GLU A 3 -8.90 8.78 22.36
N ARG A 4 -8.73 7.50 22.00
CA ARG A 4 -7.40 6.87 22.00
C ARG A 4 -6.56 7.52 20.89
N SER A 5 -5.25 7.65 21.12
CA SER A 5 -4.31 8.19 20.13
C SER A 5 -4.34 7.43 18.78
N SER A 6 -4.71 6.14 18.81
CA SER A 6 -4.94 5.29 17.65
C SER A 6 -6.10 5.77 16.79
N ASP A 7 -7.23 6.10 17.42
CA ASP A 7 -8.49 6.42 16.76
C ASP A 7 -8.38 7.79 16.10
N LYS A 8 -7.75 8.74 16.81
CA LYS A 8 -7.39 10.04 16.26
C LYS A 8 -6.49 9.92 15.04
N TYR A 9 -5.53 8.98 15.03
CA TYR A 9 -4.69 8.76 13.86
C TYR A 9 -5.47 8.10 12.71
N ALA A 10 -6.33 7.11 13.02
CA ALA A 10 -7.15 6.42 12.03
C ALA A 10 -8.08 7.39 11.27
N SER A 11 -8.66 8.38 11.95
CA SER A 11 -9.49 9.43 11.33
C SER A 11 -8.76 10.25 10.25
N ARG A 12 -7.42 10.20 10.21
CA ARG A 12 -6.60 10.89 9.21
C ARG A 12 -6.21 10.01 8.03
N LEU A 13 -6.57 8.73 8.05
CA LEU A 13 -6.27 7.78 6.99
C LEU A 13 -7.35 7.79 5.92
N LEU A 14 -7.04 7.18 4.77
CA LEU A 14 -8.00 7.03 3.67
C LEU A 14 -9.26 6.34 4.18
N LEU A 15 -10.42 6.96 3.94
CA LEU A 15 -11.73 6.51 4.42
C LEU A 15 -11.74 6.27 5.94
N GLU A 16 -11.08 7.17 6.69
CA GLU A 16 -11.00 7.14 8.15
C GLU A 16 -10.47 5.82 8.72
N GLY A 17 -9.72 5.07 7.92
CA GLY A 17 -9.17 3.77 8.28
C GLY A 17 -10.22 2.64 8.32
N GLU A 18 -11.46 2.84 7.85
CA GLU A 18 -12.50 1.79 7.79
C GLU A 18 -12.08 0.58 6.93
N TRP A 19 -11.24 0.82 5.93
CA TRP A 19 -10.77 -0.18 4.99
C TRP A 19 -9.42 -0.81 5.35
N LEU A 20 -8.90 -0.58 6.56
CA LEU A 20 -7.71 -1.31 7.01
C LEU A 20 -7.98 -2.83 7.05
N PRO A 21 -7.05 -3.67 6.57
CA PRO A 21 -5.70 -3.33 6.14
C PRO A 21 -5.55 -3.08 4.63
N VAL A 22 -6.62 -3.13 3.84
CA VAL A 22 -6.57 -2.88 2.38
C VAL A 22 -5.94 -1.52 2.07
N THR A 23 -6.24 -0.49 2.88
CA THR A 23 -5.69 0.87 2.73
C THR A 23 -4.47 1.14 3.61
N SER A 24 -3.89 0.11 4.26
CA SER A 24 -2.75 0.29 5.16
C SER A 24 -1.50 0.78 4.42
N THR A 25 -1.33 0.29 3.20
CA THR A 25 -0.24 0.61 2.29
C THR A 25 -0.80 0.76 0.88
N ILE A 26 -0.51 1.87 0.23
CA ILE A 26 -0.89 2.13 -1.16
C ILE A 26 0.38 2.23 -1.97
N LEU A 27 0.45 1.49 -3.07
CA LEU A 27 1.54 1.61 -4.03
C LEU A 27 1.10 2.52 -5.17
N PHE A 28 1.85 3.58 -5.39
CA PHE A 28 1.73 4.45 -6.53
C PHE A 28 2.77 4.07 -7.57
N ILE A 29 2.32 3.90 -8.81
CA ILE A 29 3.11 3.48 -9.95
C ILE A 29 3.06 4.63 -10.96
N HIS A 30 4.23 5.15 -11.36
CA HIS A 30 4.32 6.30 -12.25
C HIS A 30 4.12 5.88 -13.72
N ALA A 31 2.93 5.36 -14.02
CA ALA A 31 2.47 5.00 -15.35
C ALA A 31 0.92 4.98 -15.40
N PRO A 32 0.33 5.12 -16.60
CA PRO A 32 -1.11 4.92 -16.80
C PRO A 32 -1.57 3.50 -16.44
N VAL A 33 -2.86 3.35 -16.11
CA VAL A 33 -3.44 2.09 -15.62
C VAL A 33 -3.24 0.95 -16.61
N GLU A 34 -3.41 1.21 -17.91
CA GLU A 34 -3.27 0.21 -18.97
C GLU A 34 -1.86 -0.37 -19.00
N HIS A 35 -0.84 0.49 -18.88
CA HIS A 35 0.56 0.07 -18.87
C HIS A 35 0.90 -0.69 -17.58
N CYS A 36 0.32 -0.29 -16.45
CA CYS A 36 0.47 -1.01 -15.19
C CYS A 36 -0.13 -2.41 -15.26
N VAL A 37 -1.33 -2.54 -15.82
CA VAL A 37 -2.01 -3.84 -16.02
C VAL A 37 -1.21 -4.73 -16.95
N GLU A 38 -0.74 -4.21 -18.09
CA GLU A 38 0.12 -4.95 -19.02
C GLU A 38 1.40 -5.44 -18.34
N THR A 39 2.06 -4.56 -17.58
CA THR A 39 3.29 -4.90 -16.83
C THR A 39 3.02 -6.00 -15.80
N LEU A 40 1.88 -5.95 -15.10
CA LEU A 40 1.53 -6.95 -14.10
C LEU A 40 1.22 -8.31 -14.74
N VAL A 41 0.45 -8.33 -15.83
CA VAL A 41 -0.03 -9.55 -16.52
C VAL A 41 1.05 -10.21 -17.38
N SER A 42 1.91 -9.41 -18.02
CA SER A 42 2.91 -9.91 -18.99
C SER A 42 4.34 -9.85 -18.46
N GLY A 43 4.60 -9.05 -17.42
CA GLY A 43 5.93 -8.91 -16.81
C GLY A 43 6.27 -9.99 -15.80
N VAL A 44 7.20 -9.68 -14.89
CA VAL A 44 7.81 -10.64 -13.95
C VAL A 44 6.76 -11.39 -13.14
N ARG A 45 5.76 -10.70 -12.60
CA ARG A 45 4.68 -11.32 -11.80
C ARG A 45 3.82 -12.26 -12.63
N GLY A 46 3.35 -11.82 -13.78
CA GLY A 46 2.51 -12.64 -14.66
C GLY A 46 3.21 -13.89 -15.17
N VAL A 47 4.50 -13.78 -15.53
CA VAL A 47 5.35 -14.92 -15.90
C VAL A 47 5.50 -15.89 -14.73
N HIS A 48 5.79 -15.37 -13.52
CA HIS A 48 5.90 -16.19 -12.32
C HIS A 48 4.59 -16.93 -12.02
N VAL A 49 3.45 -16.23 -11.99
CA VAL A 49 2.14 -16.83 -11.69
C VAL A 49 1.80 -17.93 -12.70
N ARG A 50 2.03 -17.68 -14.00
CA ARG A 50 1.81 -18.69 -15.03
C ARG A 50 2.68 -19.93 -14.84
N ARG A 51 3.95 -19.74 -14.45
CA ARG A 51 4.90 -20.84 -14.24
C ARG A 51 4.56 -21.66 -13.00
N GLU A 52 4.29 -21.02 -11.87
CA GLU A 52 4.06 -21.71 -10.59
C GLU A 52 2.64 -22.28 -10.47
N PHE A 53 1.63 -21.60 -11.03
CA PHE A 53 0.22 -21.96 -10.83
C PHE A 53 -0.50 -22.41 -12.12
N GLY A 54 0.18 -22.37 -13.28
CA GLY A 54 -0.35 -22.88 -14.55
C GLY A 54 -1.48 -22.06 -15.18
N LYS A 55 -1.83 -20.91 -14.60
CA LYS A 55 -2.89 -20.00 -15.08
C LYS A 55 -2.35 -18.57 -15.19
N PRO A 56 -2.76 -17.79 -16.21
CA PRO A 56 -2.39 -16.39 -16.30
C PRO A 56 -3.17 -15.55 -15.27
N LEU A 57 -2.66 -14.36 -14.98
CA LEU A 57 -3.46 -13.32 -14.35
C LEU A 57 -4.54 -12.84 -15.31
N VAL A 58 -5.73 -12.55 -14.77
CA VAL A 58 -6.88 -12.10 -15.55
C VAL A 58 -7.29 -10.69 -15.10
N PRO A 59 -7.23 -9.69 -15.98
CA PRO A 59 -7.76 -8.36 -15.72
C PRO A 59 -9.28 -8.31 -15.97
N GLU A 60 -9.98 -7.57 -15.12
CA GLU A 60 -11.41 -7.29 -15.22
C GLU A 60 -11.67 -5.82 -14.89
N THR A 61 -12.44 -5.12 -15.72
CA THR A 61 -12.86 -3.74 -15.42
C THR A 61 -13.97 -3.76 -14.38
N VAL A 62 -13.80 -2.97 -13.33
CA VAL A 62 -14.79 -2.77 -12.26
C VAL A 62 -15.17 -1.30 -12.18
N SER A 63 -16.37 -1.01 -11.70
CA SER A 63 -16.87 0.37 -11.58
C SER A 63 -17.64 0.58 -10.29
N GLY A 64 -17.62 1.81 -9.79
CA GLY A 64 -18.30 2.22 -8.57
C GLY A 64 -17.58 3.34 -7.83
N SER A 65 -18.08 3.67 -6.64
CA SER A 65 -17.37 4.54 -5.70
C SER A 65 -16.08 3.86 -5.19
N LEU A 66 -15.15 4.62 -4.62
CA LEU A 66 -13.93 4.06 -4.03
C LEU A 66 -14.22 2.91 -3.04
N PRO A 67 -15.15 3.01 -2.07
CA PRO A 67 -15.53 1.87 -1.23
C PRO A 67 -16.05 0.65 -2.02
N ALA A 68 -16.85 0.86 -3.07
CA ALA A 68 -17.35 -0.24 -3.89
C ALA A 68 -16.23 -0.91 -4.71
N LEU A 69 -15.25 -0.13 -5.18
CA LEU A 69 -14.06 -0.64 -5.85
C LEU A 69 -13.20 -1.48 -4.89
N LEU A 70 -12.91 -0.96 -3.70
CA LEU A 70 -12.16 -1.66 -2.65
C LEU A 70 -12.86 -2.95 -2.18
N ALA A 71 -14.20 -3.01 -2.23
CA ALA A 71 -14.96 -4.21 -1.89
C ALA A 71 -14.59 -5.44 -2.73
N ASN A 72 -14.07 -5.25 -3.96
CA ASN A 72 -13.61 -6.34 -4.82
C ASN A 72 -12.37 -7.07 -4.27
N LEU A 73 -11.67 -6.48 -3.29
CA LEU A 73 -10.52 -7.08 -2.63
C LEU A 73 -10.92 -7.97 -1.44
N VAL A 74 -12.19 -7.97 -1.06
CA VAL A 74 -12.74 -8.78 0.04
C VAL A 74 -13.42 -10.03 -0.54
N PRO A 75 -13.35 -11.21 0.11
CA PRO A 75 -12.59 -11.53 1.33
C PRO A 75 -11.07 -11.40 1.13
N LEU A 76 -10.30 -11.19 2.18
CA LEU A 76 -8.85 -11.05 2.14
C LEU A 76 -8.15 -12.42 2.07
N ASP A 77 -6.99 -12.48 1.44
CA ASP A 77 -6.19 -13.70 1.28
C ASP A 77 -5.20 -13.86 2.43
N SER A 78 -5.07 -15.07 3.00
CA SER A 78 -4.17 -15.33 4.13
C SER A 78 -2.68 -15.44 3.77
N SER A 79 -2.36 -15.62 2.48
CA SER A 79 -1.01 -15.90 1.97
C SER A 79 -0.49 -14.76 1.08
N GLN A 80 -0.51 -14.93 -0.25
CA GLN A 80 -0.15 -13.94 -1.25
C GLN A 80 -1.40 -13.25 -1.80
N ASP A 81 -1.26 -11.99 -2.23
CA ASP A 81 -2.30 -11.28 -2.95
C ASP A 81 -2.76 -12.07 -4.18
N ARG A 82 -4.02 -12.52 -4.13
CA ARG A 82 -4.70 -13.12 -5.29
C ARG A 82 -5.38 -12.07 -6.14
N ARG A 83 -5.71 -10.90 -5.57
CA ARG A 83 -6.33 -9.77 -6.26
C ARG A 83 -5.53 -8.50 -6.05
N ASN A 84 -5.33 -7.77 -7.14
CA ASN A 84 -4.75 -6.44 -7.11
C ASN A 84 -5.69 -5.49 -7.83
N LEU A 85 -6.10 -4.41 -7.18
CA LEU A 85 -6.95 -3.39 -7.75
C LEU A 85 -6.09 -2.21 -8.18
N LEU A 86 -6.13 -1.87 -9.46
CA LEU A 86 -5.44 -0.73 -10.04
C LEU A 86 -6.45 0.37 -10.35
N LEU A 87 -6.21 1.57 -9.82
CA LEU A 87 -7.06 2.75 -9.99
C LEU A 87 -6.23 3.88 -10.59
N ALA A 88 -6.78 4.57 -11.59
CA ALA A 88 -6.24 5.87 -11.99
C ALA A 88 -6.33 6.84 -10.81
N THR A 89 -5.37 7.75 -10.69
CA THR A 89 -5.49 8.87 -9.76
C THR A 89 -5.96 10.13 -10.47
N ALA A 90 -6.24 11.20 -9.73
CA ALA A 90 -6.53 12.52 -10.32
C ALA A 90 -5.37 13.07 -11.16
N ASP A 91 -4.15 12.58 -10.92
CA ASP A 91 -3.02 12.72 -11.83
C ASP A 91 -2.90 11.46 -12.69
N ALA A 92 -3.19 11.57 -13.99
CA ALA A 92 -3.18 10.45 -14.91
C ALA A 92 -1.78 9.83 -15.13
N SER A 93 -0.71 10.47 -14.68
CA SER A 93 0.64 9.90 -14.69
C SER A 93 0.85 8.85 -13.58
N TRP A 94 -0.04 8.81 -12.58
CA TRP A 94 0.03 7.88 -11.46
C TRP A 94 -1.16 6.91 -11.44
N THR A 95 -0.84 5.64 -11.17
CA THR A 95 -1.79 4.58 -10.86
C THR A 95 -1.62 4.16 -9.41
N ALA A 96 -2.71 4.09 -8.65
CA ALA A 96 -2.73 3.51 -7.32
C ALA A 96 -3.04 2.01 -7.39
N MET A 97 -2.34 1.21 -6.61
CA MET A 97 -2.52 -0.23 -6.49
C MET A 97 -2.79 -0.62 -5.04
N PHE A 98 -3.84 -1.41 -4.85
CA PHE A 98 -4.27 -2.00 -3.59
C PHE A 98 -4.26 -3.53 -3.72
N GLY A 99 -3.99 -4.26 -2.64
CA GLY A 99 -4.02 -5.72 -2.61
C GLY A 99 -5.02 -6.29 -1.61
N SER A 100 -5.27 -7.59 -1.74
CA SER A 100 -6.23 -8.34 -0.93
C SER A 100 -5.59 -9.05 0.28
N ASN A 101 -4.34 -8.79 0.64
CA ASN A 101 -3.69 -9.45 1.77
C ASN A 101 -4.30 -9.05 3.12
N TRP A 102 -4.57 -10.04 3.98
CA TRP A 102 -5.11 -9.80 5.32
C TRP A 102 -4.17 -9.08 6.30
N ARG A 103 -2.87 -9.00 6.00
CA ARG A 103 -1.90 -8.22 6.78
C ARG A 103 -1.62 -6.85 6.18
N GLY A 104 -2.31 -6.50 5.10
CA GLY A 104 -2.03 -5.32 4.30
C GLY A 104 -1.11 -5.61 3.14
N PHE A 105 -1.12 -4.72 2.15
CA PHE A 105 -0.38 -4.88 0.90
C PHE A 105 1.14 -4.90 1.14
N ASP A 106 1.85 -5.88 0.56
CA ASP A 106 3.32 -5.90 0.52
C ASP A 106 3.82 -5.07 -0.67
N PRO A 107 4.35 -3.86 -0.44
CA PRO A 107 4.80 -3.02 -1.54
C PRO A 107 6.09 -3.55 -2.17
N HIS A 108 6.97 -4.24 -1.44
CA HIS A 108 8.31 -4.57 -1.93
C HIS A 108 8.26 -5.53 -3.12
N SER A 109 7.41 -6.55 -3.05
CA SER A 109 7.19 -7.48 -4.15
C SER A 109 6.70 -6.73 -5.39
N ALA A 110 5.68 -5.88 -5.25
CA ALA A 110 5.12 -5.14 -6.37
C ALA A 110 6.07 -4.08 -6.95
N MET A 111 6.78 -3.33 -6.10
CA MET A 111 7.83 -2.39 -6.51
C MET A 111 8.90 -3.08 -7.36
N SER A 112 9.28 -4.33 -7.02
CA SER A 112 10.24 -5.09 -7.83
C SER A 112 9.70 -5.47 -9.21
N TRP A 113 8.40 -5.77 -9.33
CA TRP A 113 7.77 -6.13 -10.60
C TRP A 113 7.74 -4.95 -11.57
N PHE A 114 7.33 -3.77 -11.09
CA PHE A 114 7.30 -2.54 -11.89
C PHE A 114 8.70 -1.97 -12.13
N GLY A 115 9.59 -2.12 -11.16
CA GLY A 115 10.99 -1.75 -11.30
C GLY A 115 11.71 -2.55 -12.39
N ALA A 116 11.40 -3.83 -12.57
CA ALA A 116 11.91 -4.63 -13.68
C ALA A 116 11.48 -4.09 -15.06
N ALA A 117 10.35 -3.37 -15.13
CA ALA A 117 9.89 -2.63 -16.30
C ALA A 117 10.39 -1.17 -16.32
N ARG A 118 11.29 -0.79 -15.40
CA ARG A 118 11.84 0.57 -15.22
C ARG A 118 10.77 1.64 -14.94
N ILE A 119 9.70 1.24 -14.26
CA ILE A 119 8.64 2.17 -13.83
C ILE A 119 8.93 2.58 -12.38
N GLU A 120 8.95 3.89 -12.13
CA GLU A 120 9.09 4.44 -10.78
C GLU A 120 7.89 4.06 -9.92
N THR A 121 8.16 3.73 -8.66
CA THR A 121 7.14 3.42 -7.68
C THR A 121 7.36 4.14 -6.36
N VAL A 122 6.26 4.50 -5.71
CA VAL A 122 6.24 5.11 -4.37
C VAL A 122 5.20 4.39 -3.51
N ALA A 123 5.61 3.77 -2.41
CA ALA A 123 4.72 3.18 -1.44
C ALA A 123 4.49 4.14 -0.27
N ILE A 124 3.22 4.30 0.11
CA ILE A 124 2.81 5.10 1.28
C ILE A 124 2.12 4.18 2.27
N SER A 125 2.71 4.01 3.44
CA SER A 125 2.14 3.24 4.55
C SER A 125 1.62 4.16 5.66
N GLY A 126 0.35 3.96 6.04
CA GLY A 126 -0.31 4.62 7.15
C GLY A 126 -1.06 3.61 8.00
N ILE A 127 -0.46 3.18 9.10
CA ILE A 127 -0.99 2.13 9.97
C ILE A 127 -1.13 2.68 11.40
N PRO A 128 -2.35 2.70 11.98
CA PRO A 128 -2.52 3.11 13.38
C PRO A 128 -1.87 2.07 14.30
N ASN A 129 -1.32 2.53 15.43
CA ASN A 129 -0.92 1.60 16.48
C ASN A 129 -2.17 1.19 17.28
N ALA A 130 -2.75 0.04 16.93
CA ALA A 130 -3.91 -0.55 17.59
C ALA A 130 -3.59 -1.91 18.21
N TYR A 131 -2.30 -2.24 18.39
CA TYR A 131 -1.89 -3.54 18.88
C TYR A 131 -2.25 -3.75 20.36
N GLU A 132 -3.03 -4.81 20.64
CA GLU A 132 -3.42 -5.23 21.97
C GLU A 132 -2.65 -6.48 22.38
N SER A 133 -1.58 -6.29 23.17
CA SER A 133 -0.66 -7.37 23.57
C SER A 133 -1.34 -8.51 24.35
N ALA A 134 -2.45 -8.24 25.04
CA ALA A 134 -3.19 -9.25 25.79
C ALA A 134 -3.97 -10.21 24.89
N LEU A 135 -4.31 -9.77 23.67
CA LEU A 135 -5.06 -10.56 22.69
C LEU A 135 -4.19 -11.05 21.54
N ASP A 136 -2.94 -10.59 21.46
CA ASP A 136 -2.03 -10.84 20.34
C ASP A 136 -2.65 -10.43 18.99
N LYS A 137 -3.32 -9.27 18.97
CA LYS A 137 -4.14 -8.79 17.86
C LYS A 137 -3.95 -7.30 17.60
N GLY A 138 -4.33 -6.87 16.39
CA GLY A 138 -4.29 -5.48 15.95
C GLY A 138 -3.03 -5.15 15.16
N PHE A 139 -2.82 -3.86 14.91
CA PHE A 139 -1.78 -3.39 13.99
C PHE A 139 -0.57 -2.80 14.71
N TYR A 140 0.62 -3.18 14.23
CA TYR A 140 1.85 -2.48 14.54
C TYR A 140 1.87 -1.14 13.79
N GLY A 141 1.89 -0.03 14.53
CA GLY A 141 1.80 1.29 13.91
C GLY A 141 2.98 1.59 12.99
N GLU A 142 2.69 2.23 11.85
CA GLU A 142 3.67 2.61 10.83
C GLU A 142 3.24 3.90 10.13
N ARG A 143 4.22 4.74 9.82
CA ARG A 143 4.10 5.90 8.93
C ARG A 143 5.35 5.94 8.09
N LYS A 144 5.25 5.55 6.83
CA LYS A 144 6.44 5.30 6.03
C LYS A 144 6.17 5.68 4.58
N ILE A 145 7.16 6.28 3.95
CA ILE A 145 7.23 6.45 2.50
C ILE A 145 8.45 5.68 2.00
N GLU A 146 8.28 4.96 0.89
CA GLU A 146 9.35 4.26 0.21
C GLU A 146 9.27 4.57 -1.27
N SER A 147 10.40 4.81 -1.93
CA SER A 147 10.46 4.96 -3.38
C SER A 147 11.48 3.99 -3.97
N TYR A 148 11.18 3.52 -5.17
CA TYR A 148 12.08 2.67 -5.94
C TYR A 148 12.01 3.00 -7.42
N GLU A 149 13.17 3.19 -8.01
CA GLU A 149 13.33 3.39 -9.44
C GLU A 149 14.60 2.69 -9.93
N ILE A 150 14.59 2.29 -11.21
CA ILE A 150 15.78 1.85 -11.93
C ILE A 150 15.98 2.86 -13.08
N PRO A 151 16.88 3.84 -12.93
CA PRO A 151 17.14 4.83 -13.97
C PRO A 151 17.54 4.17 -15.31
N SER A 152 17.31 4.88 -16.42
CA SER A 152 17.68 4.37 -17.76
C SER A 152 19.17 4.07 -17.88
N GLU A 153 20.00 4.85 -17.19
CA GLU A 153 21.43 4.67 -17.01
C GLU A 153 21.72 4.79 -15.50
N GLY A 154 22.06 3.68 -14.84
CA GLY A 154 22.41 3.69 -13.42
C GLY A 154 22.05 2.41 -12.68
N GLU A 155 22.39 2.40 -11.39
CA GLU A 155 22.01 1.36 -10.44
C GLU A 155 20.60 1.62 -9.87
N PRO A 156 19.89 0.58 -9.40
CA PRO A 156 18.62 0.75 -8.71
C PRO A 156 18.74 1.70 -7.50
N VAL A 157 17.80 2.63 -7.39
CA VAL A 157 17.73 3.59 -6.29
C VAL A 157 16.52 3.27 -5.43
N GLY A 158 16.77 2.87 -4.19
CA GLY A 158 15.75 2.61 -3.18
C GLY A 158 15.89 3.56 -1.99
N GLN A 159 14.80 4.18 -1.56
CA GLN A 159 14.79 5.12 -0.45
C GLN A 159 13.61 4.86 0.45
N SER A 160 13.81 4.96 1.76
CA SER A 160 12.74 4.81 2.76
C SER A 160 12.91 5.87 3.84
N LEU A 161 11.82 6.49 4.26
CA LEU A 161 11.77 7.41 5.39
C LEU A 161 10.49 7.19 6.16
N GLY A 162 10.59 7.11 7.49
CA GLY A 162 9.41 6.94 8.30
C GLY A 162 9.68 6.54 9.73
N VAL A 163 8.61 6.12 10.40
CA VAL A 163 8.65 5.47 11.71
C VAL A 163 7.79 4.22 11.67
N ARG A 164 8.23 3.17 12.35
CA ARG A 164 7.47 1.92 12.47
C ARG A 164 7.65 1.33 13.85
N MET A 165 6.70 0.51 14.27
CA MET A 165 6.81 -0.25 15.51
C MET A 165 7.42 -1.63 15.19
N SER A 166 8.59 -1.94 15.75
CA SER A 166 9.29 -3.22 15.52
C SER A 166 8.94 -4.30 16.54
N GLU A 167 8.60 -3.89 17.75
CA GLU A 167 8.15 -4.74 18.85
C GLU A 167 7.00 -4.04 19.58
N PRO A 168 6.19 -4.75 20.38
CA PRO A 168 5.16 -4.11 21.19
C PRO A 168 5.77 -2.94 22.00
N ARG A 169 5.33 -1.71 21.70
CA ARG A 169 5.76 -0.45 22.33
C ARG A 169 7.14 0.10 21.93
N LYS A 170 7.84 -0.49 20.97
CA LYS A 170 9.16 -0.01 20.50
C LYS A 170 9.04 0.61 19.11
N TRP A 171 9.13 1.94 19.05
CA TRP A 171 9.19 2.68 17.80
C TRP A 171 10.62 2.77 17.30
N GLU A 172 10.78 2.63 15.99
CA GLU A 172 12.04 2.77 15.27
C GLU A 172 11.89 3.83 14.20
N LEU A 173 12.98 4.56 13.96
CA LEU A 173 13.12 5.48 12.84
C LEU A 173 13.65 4.69 11.65
N VAL A 174 12.95 4.78 10.53
CA VAL A 174 13.45 4.38 9.21
C VAL A 174 14.11 5.62 8.62
N SER A 175 15.42 5.71 8.75
CA SER A 175 16.20 6.83 8.22
C SER A 175 16.49 6.64 6.73
N PRO A 176 16.44 7.70 5.93
CA PRO A 176 16.83 7.63 4.53
C PRO A 176 18.34 7.42 4.43
N SER A 177 18.76 6.49 3.57
CA SER A 177 20.17 6.29 3.21
C SER A 177 20.70 7.41 2.32
N ALA A 178 19.81 8.04 1.54
CA ALA A 178 20.05 9.20 0.68
C ALA A 178 18.81 10.08 0.61
N SER A 179 18.96 11.35 0.21
CA SER A 179 17.82 12.26 0.06
C SER A 179 16.89 11.81 -1.07
N PHE A 180 15.58 11.85 -0.80
CA PHE A 180 14.57 11.69 -1.84
C PHE A 180 14.76 12.71 -2.96
N ARG A 181 14.38 12.37 -4.20
CA ARG A 181 14.44 13.30 -5.34
C ARG A 181 13.62 14.58 -5.10
N VAL A 182 12.56 14.44 -4.30
CA VAL A 182 11.69 15.53 -3.84
C VAL A 182 12.16 16.20 -2.53
N GLY A 183 13.34 15.83 -2.05
CA GLY A 183 13.87 16.20 -0.73
C GLY A 183 13.20 15.45 0.42
N ASN A 184 13.75 15.60 1.63
CA ASN A 184 13.24 14.94 2.83
C ASN A 184 12.43 15.91 3.69
N VAL A 185 11.31 15.46 4.23
CA VAL A 185 10.50 16.20 5.21
C VAL A 185 10.39 15.38 6.49
N TRP A 186 11.05 15.86 7.54
CA TRP A 186 11.04 15.24 8.86
C TRP A 186 11.68 16.17 9.90
N ASN A 187 11.50 15.87 11.19
CA ASN A 187 12.08 16.62 12.29
C ASN A 187 13.12 15.77 13.04
N PRO A 188 14.40 15.76 12.62
CA PRO A 188 15.42 14.94 13.26
C PRO A 188 15.70 15.33 14.72
N ALA A 189 15.40 16.57 15.11
CA ALA A 189 15.63 17.10 16.46
C ALA A 189 14.52 16.71 17.48
N ALA A 190 13.42 16.12 17.02
CA ALA A 190 12.33 15.74 17.93
C ALA A 190 12.77 14.65 18.93
N LYS A 191 12.38 14.83 20.20
CA LYS A 191 12.75 13.94 21.30
C LYS A 191 12.14 12.55 21.15
N ARG A 192 10.84 12.45 20.81
CA ARG A 192 10.16 11.18 20.59
C ARG A 192 10.34 10.74 19.14
N ILE A 193 10.59 9.45 18.93
CA ILE A 193 10.78 8.88 17.58
C ILE A 193 9.56 9.16 16.70
N THR A 194 8.35 8.94 17.22
CA THR A 194 7.08 9.18 16.53
C THR A 194 6.84 10.63 16.10
N ASP A 195 7.57 11.58 16.69
CA ASP A 195 7.44 13.01 16.40
C ASP A 195 8.49 13.45 15.36
N ARG A 196 9.47 12.59 15.05
CA ARG A 196 10.43 12.82 13.97
C ARG A 196 9.75 12.68 12.61
N PHE A 197 8.79 11.77 12.50
CA PHE A 197 8.00 11.56 11.29
C PHE A 197 6.50 11.41 11.64
N THR A 198 5.76 12.51 11.48
CA THR A 198 4.33 12.59 11.78
C THR A 198 3.50 12.23 10.55
N HIS A 199 2.17 12.15 10.71
CA HIS A 199 1.26 12.05 9.57
C HIS A 199 1.41 13.25 8.62
N ASP A 200 1.61 14.45 9.17
CA ASP A 200 1.79 15.68 8.39
C ASP A 200 3.06 15.61 7.55
N HIS A 201 4.15 15.07 8.09
CA HIS A 201 5.37 14.83 7.30
C HIS A 201 5.12 13.80 6.18
N LEU A 202 4.37 12.74 6.44
CA LEU A 202 4.02 11.74 5.42
C LEU A 202 3.15 12.34 4.30
N SER A 203 2.14 13.13 4.67
CA SER A 203 1.26 13.82 3.73
C SER A 203 2.02 14.84 2.88
N GLU A 204 2.90 15.63 3.51
CA GLU A 204 3.77 16.57 2.82
C GLU A 204 4.75 15.86 1.87
N MET A 205 5.37 14.75 2.31
CA MET A 205 6.22 13.94 1.43
C MET A 205 5.44 13.44 0.20
N ALA A 206 4.23 12.90 0.39
CA ALA A 206 3.39 12.44 -0.70
C ALA A 206 2.98 13.58 -1.65
N ASN A 207 2.61 14.75 -1.09
CA ASN A 207 2.24 15.93 -1.88
C ASN A 207 3.38 16.42 -2.78
N ARG A 208 4.64 16.28 -2.36
CA ARG A 208 5.79 16.64 -3.21
C ARG A 208 5.98 15.71 -4.42
N TYR A 209 5.41 14.50 -4.36
CA TYR A 209 5.27 13.62 -5.52
C TYR A 209 4.02 13.91 -6.35
N GLY A 210 3.18 14.86 -5.94
CA GLY A 210 1.86 15.10 -6.53
C GLY A 210 0.77 14.13 -6.05
N LEU A 211 1.05 13.34 -5.00
CA LEU A 211 0.17 12.29 -4.50
C LEU A 211 -0.68 12.76 -3.32
N ARG A 212 -1.96 12.37 -3.29
CA ARG A 212 -2.89 12.64 -2.18
C ARG A 212 -3.46 11.33 -1.59
N PRO A 213 -2.63 10.51 -0.93
CA PRO A 213 -2.98 9.13 -0.57
C PRO A 213 -4.12 9.00 0.44
N PHE A 214 -4.44 10.06 1.17
CA PHE A 214 -5.48 10.07 2.20
C PHE A 214 -6.77 10.76 1.75
N ASP A 215 -6.81 11.29 0.53
CA ASP A 215 -7.98 11.98 -0.03
C ASP A 215 -8.77 11.03 -0.93
N ALA A 216 -10.01 10.69 -0.55
CA ALA A 216 -10.80 9.72 -1.30
C ALA A 216 -11.12 10.16 -2.74
N ASP A 217 -11.25 11.46 -2.99
CA ASP A 217 -11.50 12.04 -4.32
C ASP A 217 -10.29 11.98 -5.27
N PHE A 218 -9.11 11.61 -4.75
CA PHE A 218 -7.91 11.44 -5.56
C PHE A 218 -7.95 10.15 -6.39
N PHE A 219 -8.77 9.17 -6.00
CA PHE A 219 -8.79 7.84 -6.59
C PHE A 219 -9.99 7.63 -7.50
N ALA A 220 -9.74 7.00 -8.66
CA ALA A 220 -10.75 6.65 -9.64
C ALA A 220 -11.67 7.84 -9.99
N PRO A 221 -11.14 8.94 -10.55
CA PRO A 221 -11.94 10.13 -10.88
C PRO A 221 -13.13 9.81 -11.81
N GLU A 222 -12.99 8.79 -12.66
CA GLU A 222 -14.04 8.29 -13.57
C GLU A 222 -14.92 7.17 -12.96
N GLY A 223 -14.72 6.83 -11.68
CA GLY A 223 -15.47 5.79 -10.99
C GLY A 223 -15.21 4.37 -11.51
N SER A 224 -14.02 4.11 -12.06
CA SER A 224 -13.62 2.80 -12.59
C SER A 224 -12.21 2.39 -12.19
N GLY A 225 -11.95 1.08 -12.23
CA GLY A 225 -10.64 0.48 -11.99
C GLY A 225 -10.47 -0.83 -12.75
N VAL A 226 -9.28 -1.43 -12.63
CA VAL A 226 -9.00 -2.77 -13.16
C VAL A 226 -8.60 -3.68 -12.01
N LEU A 227 -9.37 -4.75 -11.82
CA LEU A 227 -9.07 -5.84 -10.90
C LEU A 227 -8.24 -6.89 -11.64
N VAL A 228 -7.04 -7.18 -11.17
CA VAL A 228 -6.18 -8.23 -11.73
C VAL A 228 -6.11 -9.39 -10.75
N SER A 229 -6.61 -10.55 -11.18
CA SER A 229 -6.87 -11.70 -10.32
C SER A 229 -6.12 -12.97 -10.74
N ARG A 230 -5.74 -13.77 -9.75
CA ARG A 230 -5.35 -15.18 -9.90
C ARG A 230 -6.59 -16.06 -10.05
N THR A 231 -6.61 -16.92 -11.07
CA THR A 231 -7.74 -17.82 -11.35
C THR A 231 -7.44 -19.30 -11.10
N ASP A 232 -6.26 -19.62 -10.57
CA ASP A 232 -5.94 -20.97 -10.07
C ASP A 232 -6.78 -21.32 -8.83
N ALA A 233 -6.92 -22.60 -8.51
CA ALA A 233 -7.63 -23.01 -7.28
C ALA A 233 -6.86 -22.54 -6.02
N PRO A 234 -7.55 -22.12 -4.95
CA PRO A 234 -6.89 -21.85 -3.68
C PRO A 234 -6.09 -23.05 -3.19
N GLN A 235 -4.88 -22.81 -2.68
CA GLN A 235 -4.07 -23.88 -2.08
C GLN A 235 -4.63 -24.26 -0.69
N PRO A 236 -4.35 -25.48 -0.17
CA PRO A 236 -4.91 -25.94 1.10
C PRO A 236 -4.61 -25.06 2.33
N ASP A 237 -3.52 -24.30 2.28
CA ASP A 237 -3.09 -23.34 3.32
C ASP A 237 -3.61 -21.91 3.08
N GLU A 238 -4.31 -21.68 1.96
CA GLU A 238 -4.97 -20.41 1.67
C GLU A 238 -6.36 -20.38 2.32
N SER A 239 -6.55 -19.40 3.20
CA SER A 239 -7.81 -19.13 3.87
C SER A 239 -8.29 -17.72 3.52
N LEU A 240 -9.62 -17.56 3.52
CA LEU A 240 -10.29 -16.29 3.25
C LEU A 240 -10.64 -15.63 4.58
N ILE A 241 -10.23 -14.38 4.74
CA ILE A 241 -10.34 -13.62 5.98
C ILE A 241 -11.26 -12.41 5.74
N SER A 242 -12.25 -12.19 6.60
CA SER A 242 -13.09 -10.99 6.47
C SER A 242 -12.33 -9.75 6.92
N LEU A 243 -12.76 -8.58 6.42
CA LEU A 243 -12.19 -7.30 6.85
C LEU A 243 -12.28 -7.10 8.37
N ALA A 244 -13.43 -7.46 8.97
CA ALA A 244 -13.64 -7.42 10.41
C ALA A 244 -12.63 -8.28 11.18
N ILE A 245 -12.40 -9.54 10.75
CA ILE A 245 -11.43 -10.43 11.39
C ILE A 245 -10.00 -9.87 11.26
N ALA A 246 -9.62 -9.36 10.09
CA ALA A 246 -8.30 -8.76 9.87
C ALA A 246 -8.07 -7.51 10.75
N ARG A 247 -9.13 -6.76 11.06
CA ARG A 247 -9.12 -5.63 12.00
C ARG A 247 -9.14 -6.05 13.48
N GLY A 248 -9.29 -7.35 13.76
CA GLY A 248 -9.39 -7.88 15.12
C GLY A 248 -10.78 -7.70 15.76
N GLU A 249 -11.79 -7.37 14.95
CA GLU A 249 -13.19 -7.28 15.39
C GLU A 249 -13.77 -8.68 15.68
N ARG A 250 -14.76 -8.75 16.58
CA ARG A 250 -15.37 -10.01 17.04
C ARG A 250 -16.66 -10.32 16.31
#